data_AF-A0A1H4HBX4-F1
#
_entry.id   AF-A0A1H4HBX4-F1
#
_cell.length_a   1.000
_cell.length_b   1.000
_cell.length_c   1.000
_cell.angle_alpha   90.00
_cell.angle_beta   90.00
_cell.angle_gamma   90.00
#
_symmetry.space_group_name_H-M   'P 1'
#
loop_
_entity.id
_entity.type
_entity.pdbx_description
1 polymer ?
#
loop_
_entity_poly.entity_id
_entity_poly.type
_entity_poly.pdbx_seq_one_letter_code
_entity_poly.pdbx_strand_id
1 'polypeptide(L)'
;METTLYGVLQFIFSIAFGWLLSKRSSEASFREEQRRFATSAYRRIKEIEASCTRLKDDLYRGVKNAKSSGASRDLEISLVRAEEVLETTESSKLDWADIIGDEISKIEEVEKLRKERLKLTGRKSDSFKNNDVESDQQKLASLEEKLESIKSSLPDQLKLLLEQEDSEETPVSEAISELEKYGFIELDGFGDTDMPLDRDPGDLKPQEKLKIKLMDLGDRTATLIASDLEGRTVGSFTNKYSGNYSEFTMAVCSAMESSTFDGVVMDVDEELINGMRRYFIVHAYPNEKAKDA
;
A
#
# COMPACT_ATOMS: atom_id res chain seq x y z
N MET A 1 -35.29 4.55 71.48
CA MET A 1 -34.82 5.81 70.86
C MET A 1 -33.54 5.60 70.06
N GLU A 2 -32.53 4.90 70.60
CA GLU A 2 -31.28 4.62 69.87
C GLU A 2 -31.49 3.82 68.56
N THR A 3 -32.32 2.78 68.59
CA THR A 3 -32.65 1.98 67.39
C THR A 3 -33.33 2.79 66.29
N THR A 4 -34.18 3.75 66.67
CA THR A 4 -34.87 4.64 65.73
C THR A 4 -33.89 5.63 65.09
N LEU A 5 -32.97 6.19 65.89
CA LEU A 5 -31.91 7.07 65.41
C LEU A 5 -30.97 6.35 64.45
N TYR A 6 -30.57 5.12 64.79
CA TYR A 6 -29.70 4.29 63.95
C TYR A 6 -30.37 3.95 62.61
N GLY A 7 -31.68 3.64 62.63
CA GLY A 7 -32.45 3.38 61.40
C GLY A 7 -32.56 4.60 60.48
N VAL A 8 -32.78 5.79 61.04
CA VAL A 8 -32.81 7.05 60.26
C VAL A 8 -31.42 7.34 59.67
N LEU A 9 -30.37 7.16 60.46
CA LEU A 9 -28.99 7.37 60.00
C LEU A 9 -28.62 6.40 58.87
N GLN A 10 -28.96 5.11 59.01
CA GLN A 10 -28.76 4.10 57.98
C GLN A 10 -29.54 4.41 56.70
N PHE A 11 -30.77 4.93 56.83
CA PHE A 11 -31.57 5.36 55.68
C PHE A 11 -30.91 6.53 54.92
N ILE A 12 -30.45 7.55 55.64
CA ILE A 12 -29.73 8.69 55.04
C ILE A 12 -28.45 8.22 54.34
N PHE A 13 -27.66 7.36 54.99
CA PHE A 13 -26.46 6.80 54.36
C PHE A 13 -26.79 5.94 53.13
N SER A 14 -27.87 5.16 53.15
CA SER A 14 -28.28 4.36 52.00
C SER A 14 -28.64 5.22 50.78
N ILE A 15 -29.33 6.35 51.02
CA ILE A 15 -29.61 7.33 49.96
C ILE A 15 -28.30 7.95 49.44
N ALA A 16 -27.41 8.38 50.34
CA ALA A 16 -26.14 8.98 49.97
C ALA A 16 -25.25 8.02 49.16
N PHE A 17 -25.15 6.75 49.58
CA PHE A 17 -24.42 5.72 48.87
C PHE A 17 -25.06 5.40 47.52
N GLY A 18 -26.38 5.25 47.46
CA GLY A 18 -27.11 5.02 46.22
C GLY A 18 -26.90 6.15 45.21
N TRP A 19 -26.95 7.40 45.65
CA TRP A 19 -26.67 8.56 44.82
C TRP A 19 -25.22 8.58 44.29
N LEU A 20 -24.25 8.27 45.15
CA LEU A 20 -22.84 8.27 44.79
C LEU A 20 -22.49 7.14 43.80
N LEU A 21 -23.05 5.95 44.00
CA LEU A 21 -22.96 4.82 43.07
C LEU A 21 -23.63 5.15 41.74
N SER A 22 -24.84 5.71 41.77
CA SER A 22 -25.56 6.11 40.56
C SER A 22 -24.76 7.14 39.77
N LYS A 23 -24.23 8.18 40.43
CA LYS A 23 -23.42 9.21 39.78
C LYS A 23 -22.18 8.60 39.11
N ARG A 24 -21.45 7.76 39.83
CA ARG A 24 -20.25 7.11 39.30
C ARG A 24 -20.56 6.16 38.14
N SER A 25 -21.65 5.39 38.24
CA SER A 25 -22.09 4.48 37.18
C SER A 25 -22.52 5.23 35.93
N SER A 26 -23.25 6.35 36.09
CA SER A 26 -23.66 7.20 34.98
C SER A 26 -22.47 7.88 34.30
N GLU A 27 -21.50 8.38 35.06
CA GLU A 27 -20.27 8.96 34.50
C GLU A 27 -19.45 7.94 33.71
N ALA A 28 -19.32 6.71 34.22
CA ALA A 28 -18.62 5.64 33.53
C ALA A 28 -19.32 5.25 32.21
N SER A 29 -20.64 5.05 32.26
CA SER A 29 -21.44 4.69 31.08
C SER A 29 -21.40 5.79 30.02
N PHE A 30 -21.49 7.06 30.45
CA PHE A 30 -21.41 8.21 29.55
C PHE A 30 -20.05 8.30 28.85
N ARG A 31 -18.94 8.07 29.57
CA ARG A 31 -17.59 8.05 28.97
C ARG A 31 -17.44 6.91 27.96
N GLU A 32 -17.99 5.74 28.25
CA GLU A 32 -17.94 4.60 27.35
C GLU A 32 -18.72 4.88 26.04
N GLU A 33 -19.92 5.46 26.16
CA GLU A 33 -20.69 5.90 25.00
C GLU A 33 -19.95 6.98 24.19
N GLN A 34 -19.41 8.01 24.85
CA GLN A 34 -18.61 9.05 24.19
C GLN A 34 -17.42 8.47 23.43
N ARG A 35 -16.69 7.53 24.04
CA ARG A 35 -15.59 6.84 23.37
C ARG A 35 -16.06 6.08 22.14
N ARG A 36 -17.15 5.32 22.23
CA ARG A 36 -17.70 4.59 21.09
C ARG A 36 -18.11 5.53 19.94
N PHE A 37 -18.72 6.68 20.26
CA PHE A 37 -19.05 7.69 19.24
C PHE A 37 -17.80 8.31 18.62
N ALA A 38 -16.82 8.67 19.44
CA ALA A 38 -15.55 9.22 18.96
C ALA A 38 -14.80 8.23 18.05
N THR A 39 -14.73 6.96 18.43
CA THR A 39 -14.15 5.89 17.60
C THR A 39 -14.84 5.77 16.25
N SER A 40 -16.19 5.76 16.23
CA SER A 40 -16.94 5.69 14.98
C SER A 40 -16.77 6.94 14.11
N ALA A 41 -16.71 8.13 14.71
CA ALA A 41 -16.50 9.39 14.00
C ALA A 41 -15.09 9.43 13.39
N TYR A 42 -14.07 9.05 14.17
CA TYR A 42 -12.68 8.97 13.71
C TYR A 42 -12.53 8.00 12.53
N ARG A 43 -13.15 6.81 12.61
CA ARG A 43 -13.17 5.85 11.50
C ARG A 43 -13.71 6.49 10.22
N ARG A 44 -14.79 7.26 10.33
CA ARG A 44 -15.37 7.96 9.17
C ARG A 44 -14.48 9.08 8.64
N ILE A 45 -13.79 9.80 9.52
CA ILE A 45 -12.81 10.83 9.13
C ILE A 45 -11.66 10.19 8.33
N LYS A 46 -11.15 9.04 8.78
CA LYS A 46 -10.10 8.28 8.06
C LYS A 46 -10.55 7.79 6.68
N GLU A 47 -11.79 7.30 6.56
CA GLU A 47 -12.37 6.95 5.24
C GLU A 47 -12.42 8.15 4.29
N ILE A 48 -12.81 9.33 4.79
CA ILE A 48 -12.86 10.56 4.00
C ILE A 48 -11.44 11.00 3.59
N GLU A 49 -10.49 10.98 4.53
CA GLU A 49 -9.09 11.28 4.27
C GLU A 49 -8.50 10.38 3.18
N ALA A 50 -8.73 9.06 3.25
CA ALA A 50 -8.27 8.12 2.24
C ALA A 50 -8.87 8.45 0.86
N SER A 51 -10.18 8.71 0.79
CA SER A 51 -10.85 9.09 -0.45
C SER A 51 -10.33 10.41 -1.02
N CYS A 52 -10.09 11.41 -0.17
CA CYS A 52 -9.54 12.71 -0.58
C CYS A 52 -8.08 12.61 -1.02
N THR A 53 -7.29 11.73 -0.40
CA THR A 53 -5.90 11.46 -0.80
C THR A 53 -5.87 10.86 -2.21
N ARG A 54 -6.70 9.85 -2.49
CA ARG A 54 -6.80 9.27 -3.85
C ARG A 54 -7.26 10.32 -4.88
N LEU A 55 -8.27 11.12 -4.52
CA LEU A 55 -8.74 12.21 -5.39
C LEU A 55 -7.60 13.22 -5.67
N LYS A 56 -6.83 13.60 -4.66
CA LYS A 56 -5.67 14.49 -4.82
C LYS A 56 -4.65 13.89 -5.79
N ASP A 57 -4.35 12.60 -5.66
CA ASP A 57 -3.39 11.92 -6.53
C ASP A 57 -3.91 11.81 -7.98
N ASP A 58 -5.21 11.54 -8.17
CA ASP A 58 -5.89 11.56 -9.47
C ASP A 58 -5.80 12.93 -10.13
N LEU A 59 -6.13 13.98 -9.38
CA LEU A 59 -6.08 15.36 -9.85
C LEU A 59 -4.66 15.78 -10.19
N TYR A 60 -3.69 15.45 -9.34
CA TYR A 60 -2.28 15.74 -9.59
C TYR A 60 -1.78 15.08 -10.89
N ARG A 61 -2.18 13.82 -11.13
CA ARG A 61 -1.91 13.12 -12.40
C ARG A 61 -2.58 13.81 -13.58
N GLY A 62 -3.84 14.21 -13.42
CA GLY A 62 -4.60 14.96 -14.42
C GLY A 62 -3.91 16.28 -14.81
N VAL A 63 -3.49 17.07 -13.82
CA VAL A 63 -2.76 18.34 -14.02
C VAL A 63 -1.43 18.09 -14.74
N LYS A 64 -0.64 17.09 -14.30
CA LYS A 64 0.66 16.78 -14.91
C LYS A 64 0.54 16.33 -16.37
N ASN A 65 -0.53 15.62 -16.72
CA ASN A 65 -0.76 15.10 -18.07
C ASN A 65 -1.44 16.12 -19.01
N ALA A 66 -2.15 17.10 -18.46
CA ALA A 66 -2.82 18.15 -19.23
C ALA A 66 -1.81 19.19 -19.72
N LYS A 67 -1.20 18.96 -20.89
CA LYS A 67 -0.40 19.98 -21.59
C LYS A 67 -1.29 21.18 -21.96
N SER A 68 -1.22 22.25 -21.15
CA SER A 68 -1.68 23.63 -21.43
C SER A 68 -3.07 23.77 -22.07
N SER A 69 -4.09 23.09 -21.53
CA SER A 69 -5.50 23.31 -21.91
C SER A 69 -6.29 23.95 -20.77
N GLY A 70 -7.45 24.56 -21.06
CA GLY A 70 -8.34 25.13 -20.03
C GLY A 70 -8.76 24.12 -18.96
N ALA A 71 -8.77 22.82 -19.27
CA ALA A 71 -9.02 21.74 -18.32
C ALA A 71 -7.93 21.61 -17.23
N SER A 72 -6.69 22.06 -17.49
CA SER A 72 -5.62 22.10 -16.48
C SER A 72 -6.00 23.01 -15.31
N ARG A 73 -6.64 24.15 -15.60
CA ARG A 73 -7.02 25.14 -14.59
C ARG A 73 -8.12 24.63 -13.66
N ASP A 74 -9.13 23.96 -14.21
CA ASP A 74 -10.23 23.41 -13.40
C ASP A 74 -9.75 22.23 -12.52
N LEU A 75 -8.78 21.45 -13.03
CA LEU A 75 -8.11 20.39 -12.26
C LEU A 75 -7.23 20.97 -11.14
N GLU A 76 -6.49 22.04 -11.40
CA GLU A 76 -5.72 22.76 -10.37
C GLU A 76 -6.63 23.34 -9.26
N ILE A 77 -7.76 23.95 -9.63
CA ILE A 77 -8.73 24.43 -8.64
C ILE A 77 -9.27 23.27 -7.82
N SER A 78 -9.61 22.15 -8.47
CA SER A 78 -10.10 20.95 -7.79
C SER A 78 -9.05 20.37 -6.85
N LEU A 79 -7.76 20.42 -7.22
CA LEU A 79 -6.65 19.96 -6.40
C LEU A 79 -6.55 20.77 -5.11
N VAL A 80 -6.60 22.11 -5.21
CA VAL A 80 -6.61 23.00 -4.04
C VAL A 80 -7.79 22.69 -3.12
N ARG A 81 -8.99 22.44 -3.67
CA ARG A 81 -10.16 22.05 -2.86
C ARG A 81 -9.98 20.70 -2.16
N ALA A 82 -9.35 19.73 -2.82
CA ALA A 82 -9.04 18.44 -2.20
C ALA A 82 -8.06 18.60 -1.04
N GLU A 83 -7.05 19.47 -1.18
CA GLU A 83 -6.10 19.81 -0.11
C GLU A 83 -6.79 20.50 1.08
N GLU A 84 -7.69 21.47 0.84
CA GLU A 84 -8.48 22.13 1.89
C GLU A 84 -9.34 21.12 2.69
N VAL A 85 -9.94 20.14 2.01
CA VAL A 85 -10.71 19.08 2.68
C VAL A 85 -9.79 18.19 3.54
N LEU A 86 -8.60 17.85 3.04
CA LEU A 86 -7.61 17.09 3.81
C LEU A 86 -7.19 17.84 5.08
N GLU A 87 -6.88 19.13 4.98
CA GLU A 87 -6.55 19.98 6.14
C GLU A 87 -7.70 20.01 7.16
N THR A 88 -8.94 20.12 6.67
CA THR A 88 -10.13 20.07 7.53
C THR A 88 -10.28 18.71 8.23
N THR A 89 -9.97 17.61 7.54
CA THR A 89 -10.00 16.28 8.16
C THR A 89 -8.92 16.10 9.22
N GLU A 90 -7.72 16.65 9.02
CA GLU A 90 -6.66 16.65 10.04
C GLU A 90 -7.11 17.42 11.30
N SER A 91 -7.67 18.63 11.12
CA SER A 91 -8.24 19.38 12.25
C SER A 91 -9.36 18.59 12.95
N SER A 92 -10.23 17.92 12.19
CA SER A 92 -11.32 17.13 12.76
C SER A 92 -10.84 15.92 13.57
N LYS A 93 -9.66 15.37 13.26
CA LYS A 93 -9.06 14.31 14.09
C LYS A 93 -8.61 14.85 15.45
N LEU A 94 -8.04 16.06 15.48
CA LEU A 94 -7.58 16.70 16.71
C LEU A 94 -8.73 16.94 17.70
N ASP A 95 -9.93 17.25 17.20
CA ASP A 95 -11.13 17.41 18.03
C ASP A 95 -11.48 16.16 18.84
N TRP A 96 -11.08 14.97 18.37
CA TRP A 96 -11.33 13.70 19.05
C TRP A 96 -10.14 13.21 19.89
N ALA A 97 -8.97 13.85 19.80
CA ALA A 97 -7.76 13.46 20.53
C ALA A 97 -7.96 13.52 22.05
N ASP A 98 -8.80 14.40 22.56
CA ASP A 98 -9.11 14.49 23.99
C ASP A 98 -9.90 13.28 24.52
N ILE A 99 -10.59 12.52 23.64
CA ILE A 99 -11.48 11.41 24.02
C ILE A 99 -10.84 10.05 23.68
N ILE A 100 -10.14 9.95 22.55
CA ILE A 100 -9.54 8.72 22.01
C ILE A 100 -8.08 8.90 21.55
N GLY A 101 -7.34 9.86 22.13
CA GLY A 101 -5.98 10.21 21.69
C GLY A 101 -4.97 9.07 21.82
N ASP A 102 -5.13 8.20 22.81
CA ASP A 102 -4.30 7.00 22.97
C ASP A 102 -4.48 6.03 21.79
N GLU A 103 -5.72 5.84 21.35
CA GLU A 103 -6.06 5.02 20.20
C GLU A 103 -5.58 5.65 18.88
N ILE A 104 -5.72 6.98 18.72
CA ILE A 104 -5.21 7.71 17.54
C ILE A 104 -3.69 7.57 17.44
N SER A 105 -2.97 7.79 18.55
CA SER A 105 -1.50 7.70 18.59
C SER A 105 -1.00 6.31 18.17
N LYS A 106 -1.70 5.25 18.61
CA LYS A 106 -1.39 3.86 18.23
C LYS A 106 -1.61 3.61 16.73
N ILE A 107 -2.67 4.17 16.14
CA ILE A 107 -2.94 4.04 14.70
C ILE A 107 -1.85 4.75 13.89
N GLU A 108 -1.47 5.96 14.28
CA GLU A 108 -0.37 6.70 13.63
C GLU A 108 0.97 5.97 13.76
N GLU A 109 1.22 5.34 14.91
CA GLU A 109 2.40 4.49 15.11
C GLU A 109 2.38 3.27 14.17
N VAL A 110 1.23 2.60 14.01
CA VAL A 110 1.06 1.50 13.05
C VAL A 110 1.35 1.96 11.62
N GLU A 111 0.81 3.11 11.20
CA GLU A 111 1.09 3.67 9.87
C GLU A 111 2.57 3.98 9.66
N LYS A 112 3.24 4.52 10.68
CA LYS A 112 4.68 4.80 10.63
C LYS A 112 5.50 3.52 10.51
N LEU A 113 5.19 2.52 11.33
CA LEU A 113 5.83 1.20 11.29
C LEU A 113 5.61 0.51 9.94
N ARG A 114 4.42 0.65 9.34
CA ARG A 114 4.13 0.17 7.98
C ARG A 114 4.98 0.86 6.92
N LYS A 115 5.08 2.19 6.96
CA LYS A 115 5.95 2.95 6.04
C LYS A 115 7.42 2.56 6.20
N GLU A 116 7.86 2.24 7.42
CA GLU A 116 9.22 1.77 7.69
C GLU A 116 9.44 0.34 7.17
N ARG A 117 8.49 -0.57 7.38
CA ARG A 117 8.49 -1.91 6.80
C ARG A 117 8.64 -1.86 5.28
N LEU A 118 7.82 -1.05 4.60
CA LEU A 118 7.85 -0.89 3.15
C LEU A 118 9.22 -0.41 2.64
N LYS A 119 9.83 0.55 3.35
CA LYS A 119 11.18 1.06 3.02
C LYS A 119 12.26 0.00 3.21
N LEU A 120 12.15 -0.85 4.23
CA LEU A 120 13.12 -1.93 4.48
C LEU A 120 12.98 -3.07 3.47
N THR A 121 11.76 -3.43 3.06
CA THR A 121 11.55 -4.38 1.95
C THR A 121 12.03 -3.82 0.63
N GLY A 122 11.81 -2.53 0.32
CA GLY A 122 12.32 -1.92 -0.90
C GLY A 122 13.84 -1.79 -0.95
N ARG A 123 14.52 -1.57 0.20
CA ARG A 123 16.00 -1.47 0.27
C ARG A 123 16.72 -2.78 0.00
N LYS A 124 16.09 -3.93 0.26
CA LYS A 124 16.71 -5.24 -0.06
C LYS A 124 17.04 -5.39 -1.55
N SER A 125 16.33 -4.68 -2.44
CA SER A 125 16.59 -4.70 -3.87
C SER A 125 17.85 -3.93 -4.30
N ASP A 126 18.36 -3.00 -3.47
CA ASP A 126 19.44 -2.07 -3.86
C ASP A 126 20.81 -2.38 -3.22
N SER A 127 20.88 -3.24 -2.20
CA SER A 127 22.12 -3.50 -1.44
C SER A 127 22.63 -4.95 -1.54
N PHE A 128 23.27 -5.30 -2.67
CA PHE A 128 24.15 -6.47 -2.80
C PHE A 128 25.49 -6.30 -2.02
N LYS A 129 25.43 -5.90 -0.75
CA LYS A 129 26.58 -5.96 0.18
C LYS A 129 26.20 -6.87 1.35
N ASN A 130 26.74 -8.09 1.31
CA ASN A 130 26.44 -9.27 2.12
C ASN A 130 26.57 -9.16 3.66
N ASN A 131 26.61 -7.97 4.26
CA ASN A 131 26.76 -7.82 5.72
C ASN A 131 25.52 -7.24 6.44
N ASP A 132 24.48 -6.78 5.73
CA ASP A 132 23.30 -6.13 6.35
C ASP A 132 22.00 -6.96 6.31
N VAL A 133 21.97 -8.08 5.57
CA VAL A 133 20.74 -8.88 5.36
C VAL A 133 20.19 -9.49 6.66
N GLU A 134 21.08 -9.94 7.55
CA GLU A 134 20.72 -10.55 8.84
C GLU A 134 20.18 -9.49 9.82
N SER A 135 20.73 -8.27 9.77
CA SER A 135 20.28 -7.11 10.55
C SER A 135 18.89 -6.63 10.12
N ASP A 136 18.61 -6.64 8.83
CA ASP A 136 17.32 -6.19 8.29
C ASP A 136 16.21 -7.24 8.47
N GLN A 137 16.53 -8.54 8.45
CA GLN A 137 15.58 -9.60 8.83
C GLN A 137 15.20 -9.52 10.32
N GLN A 138 16.16 -9.29 11.22
CA GLN A 138 15.86 -9.11 12.65
C GLN A 138 15.03 -7.85 12.90
N LYS A 139 15.29 -6.76 12.20
CA LYS A 139 14.47 -5.54 12.27
C LYS A 139 13.04 -5.80 11.78
N LEU A 140 12.86 -6.49 10.66
CA LEU A 140 11.53 -6.84 10.15
C LEU A 140 10.74 -7.70 11.14
N ALA A 141 11.34 -8.74 11.72
CA ALA A 141 10.69 -9.55 12.75
C ALA A 141 10.29 -8.73 13.98
N SER A 142 11.15 -7.82 14.42
CA SER A 142 10.84 -6.91 15.55
C SER A 142 9.74 -5.89 15.22
N LEU A 143 9.61 -5.50 13.94
CA LEU A 143 8.55 -4.60 13.47
C LEU A 143 7.21 -5.34 13.40
N GLU A 144 7.21 -6.59 12.95
CA GLU A 144 6.01 -7.44 12.93
C GLU A 144 5.50 -7.72 14.35
N GLU A 145 6.38 -8.03 15.29
CA GLU A 145 6.02 -8.22 16.70
C GLU A 145 5.41 -6.93 17.30
N LYS A 146 6.00 -5.77 17.01
CA LYS A 146 5.44 -4.48 17.43
C LYS A 146 4.07 -4.21 16.80
N LEU A 147 3.92 -4.44 15.49
CA LEU A 147 2.65 -4.28 14.79
C LEU A 147 1.55 -5.15 15.41
N GLU A 148 1.86 -6.41 15.70
CA GLU A 148 0.90 -7.35 16.29
C GLU A 148 0.52 -6.93 17.72
N SER A 149 1.49 -6.50 18.53
CA SER A 149 1.21 -6.01 19.88
C SER A 149 0.30 -4.78 19.87
N ILE A 150 0.53 -3.82 18.96
CA ILE A 150 -0.29 -2.60 18.87
C ILE A 150 -1.69 -2.95 18.36
N LYS A 151 -1.80 -3.78 17.32
CA LYS A 151 -3.08 -4.29 16.79
C LYS A 151 -3.92 -4.97 17.87
N SER A 152 -3.33 -5.83 18.69
CA SER A 152 -4.03 -6.52 19.78
C SER A 152 -4.58 -5.56 20.86
N SER A 153 -3.94 -4.40 21.03
CA SER A 153 -4.28 -3.41 22.06
C SER A 153 -5.34 -2.39 21.64
N LEU A 154 -5.77 -2.43 20.38
CA LEU A 154 -6.78 -1.53 19.82
C LEU A 154 -8.20 -2.11 19.97
N PRO A 155 -9.22 -1.25 20.10
CA PRO A 155 -10.62 -1.66 19.99
C PRO A 155 -10.91 -2.34 18.64
N ASP A 156 -11.79 -3.34 18.63
CA ASP A 156 -12.11 -4.13 17.42
C ASP A 156 -12.60 -3.26 16.24
N GLN A 157 -13.29 -2.15 16.53
CA GLN A 157 -13.74 -1.18 15.53
C GLN A 157 -12.60 -0.50 14.78
N LEU A 158 -11.44 -0.33 15.43
CA LEU A 158 -10.24 0.26 14.84
C LEU A 158 -9.33 -0.81 14.22
N LYS A 159 -9.38 -2.05 14.72
CA LYS A 159 -8.71 -3.19 14.06
C LYS A 159 -9.23 -3.39 12.64
N LEU A 160 -10.56 -3.35 12.45
CA LEU A 160 -11.18 -3.46 11.12
C LEU A 160 -10.71 -2.37 10.15
N LEU A 161 -10.45 -1.16 10.63
CA LEU A 161 -9.90 -0.08 9.81
C LEU A 161 -8.47 -0.40 9.37
N LEU A 162 -7.64 -0.92 10.28
CA LEU A 162 -6.28 -1.35 9.94
C LEU A 162 -6.27 -2.55 8.99
N GLU A 163 -7.18 -3.50 9.14
CA GLU A 163 -7.33 -4.66 8.25
C GLU A 163 -7.83 -4.27 6.86
N GLN A 164 -8.71 -3.27 6.76
CA GLN A 164 -9.14 -2.72 5.46
C GLN A 164 -7.98 -2.04 4.72
N GLU A 165 -7.14 -1.28 5.41
CA GLU A 165 -5.92 -0.73 4.82
C GLU A 165 -4.89 -1.81 4.45
N ASP A 166 -4.81 -2.92 5.20
CA ASP A 166 -3.99 -4.08 4.82
C ASP A 166 -4.51 -4.79 3.55
N SER A 167 -5.78 -4.57 3.18
CA SER A 167 -6.40 -5.12 1.97
C SER A 167 -6.28 -4.24 0.73
N GLU A 168 -5.76 -3.01 0.85
CA GLU A 168 -5.35 -2.24 -0.32
C GLU A 168 -4.08 -2.86 -0.88
N GLU A 169 -4.27 -3.79 -1.81
CA GLU A 169 -3.21 -4.45 -2.57
C GLU A 169 -2.27 -3.37 -3.14
N THR A 170 -1.07 -3.27 -2.57
CA THR A 170 0.03 -2.51 -3.15
C THR A 170 0.59 -3.29 -4.34
N PRO A 171 1.19 -2.63 -5.36
CA PRO A 171 1.81 -3.35 -6.47
C PRO A 171 2.85 -4.40 -6.01
N VAL A 172 3.52 -4.14 -4.89
CA VAL A 172 4.46 -5.10 -4.28
C VAL A 172 3.74 -6.34 -3.75
N SER A 173 2.62 -6.17 -3.03
CA SER A 173 1.84 -7.32 -2.55
C SER A 173 1.14 -8.07 -3.69
N GLU A 174 0.70 -7.38 -4.73
CA GLU A 174 0.14 -8.02 -5.95
C GLU A 174 1.21 -8.93 -6.58
N ALA A 175 2.42 -8.40 -6.80
CA ALA A 175 3.53 -9.14 -7.38
C ALA A 175 3.98 -10.36 -6.55
N ILE A 176 4.08 -10.19 -5.22
CA ILE A 176 4.44 -11.29 -4.31
C ILE A 176 3.35 -12.36 -4.32
N SER A 177 2.07 -11.96 -4.26
CA SER A 177 0.95 -12.90 -4.25
C SER A 177 0.85 -13.71 -5.55
N GLU A 178 1.15 -13.09 -6.69
CA GLU A 178 1.19 -13.75 -7.99
C GLU A 178 2.32 -14.79 -8.03
N LEU A 179 3.51 -14.39 -7.57
CA LEU A 179 4.68 -15.28 -7.51
C LEU A 179 4.47 -16.45 -6.55
N GLU A 180 3.86 -16.24 -5.38
CA GLU A 180 3.55 -17.30 -4.42
C GLU A 180 2.49 -18.28 -4.97
N LYS A 181 1.50 -17.76 -5.69
CA LYS A 181 0.38 -18.55 -6.21
C LYS A 181 0.76 -19.39 -7.43
N TYR A 182 1.52 -18.83 -8.36
CA TYR A 182 1.81 -19.46 -9.65
C TYR A 182 3.27 -19.89 -9.81
N GLY A 183 4.18 -19.39 -8.97
CA GLY A 183 5.61 -19.62 -9.08
C GLY A 183 6.32 -18.76 -10.13
N PHE A 184 5.58 -17.87 -10.81
CA PHE A 184 6.06 -16.92 -11.80
C PHE A 184 5.25 -15.62 -11.74
N ILE A 185 5.77 -14.57 -12.36
CA ILE A 185 5.02 -13.34 -12.64
C ILE A 185 4.79 -13.26 -14.15
N GLU A 186 3.53 -13.20 -14.57
CA GLU A 186 3.16 -12.98 -15.96
C GLU A 186 3.28 -11.50 -16.29
N LEU A 187 4.08 -11.18 -17.31
CA LEU A 187 4.37 -9.83 -17.76
C LEU A 187 3.97 -9.67 -19.23
N ASP A 188 3.22 -8.60 -19.50
CA ASP A 188 2.84 -8.20 -20.85
C ASP A 188 3.93 -7.31 -21.45
N GLY A 189 4.64 -7.86 -22.43
CA GLY A 189 5.69 -7.21 -23.19
C GLY A 189 5.17 -6.54 -24.46
N PHE A 190 5.88 -5.51 -24.92
CA PHE A 190 5.64 -4.87 -26.20
C PHE A 190 6.92 -4.33 -26.83
N GLY A 191 6.98 -4.38 -28.16
CA GLY A 191 7.93 -3.63 -28.97
C GLY A 191 7.20 -2.57 -29.80
N ASP A 192 7.81 -1.39 -29.92
CA ASP A 192 7.30 -0.24 -30.66
C ASP A 192 8.36 0.17 -31.69
N THR A 193 7.95 0.68 -32.85
CA THR A 193 8.87 1.12 -33.91
C THR A 193 9.76 2.29 -33.49
N ASP A 194 9.32 3.05 -32.48
CA ASP A 194 10.07 4.18 -31.93
C ASP A 194 11.10 3.76 -30.87
N MET A 195 11.13 2.48 -30.47
CA MET A 195 12.13 1.96 -29.53
C MET A 195 13.36 1.43 -30.28
N PRO A 196 14.58 1.63 -29.74
CA PRO A 196 15.79 1.06 -30.30
C PRO A 196 15.86 -0.45 -29.98
N LEU A 197 15.09 -1.24 -30.72
CA LEU A 197 15.04 -2.70 -30.59
C LEU A 197 16.07 -3.33 -31.54
N ASP A 198 16.84 -4.30 -31.02
CA ASP A 198 17.82 -5.06 -31.80
C ASP A 198 17.17 -6.27 -32.51
N ARG A 199 16.00 -6.69 -32.02
CA ARG A 199 15.23 -7.82 -32.54
C ARG A 199 13.74 -7.49 -32.52
N ASP A 200 13.03 -7.86 -33.58
CA ASP A 200 11.59 -7.70 -33.67
C ASP A 200 10.90 -8.69 -32.69
N PRO A 201 9.97 -8.24 -31.83
CA PRO A 201 9.17 -9.14 -31.01
C PRO A 201 8.47 -10.26 -31.77
N GLY A 202 8.17 -10.09 -33.06
CA GLY A 202 7.50 -11.13 -33.86
C GLY A 202 8.42 -12.26 -34.31
N ASP A 203 9.72 -12.08 -34.15
CA ASP A 203 10.69 -13.17 -34.36
C ASP A 203 10.83 -14.05 -33.11
N LEU A 204 10.14 -13.71 -32.00
CA LEU A 204 10.10 -14.55 -30.81
C LEU A 204 9.28 -15.80 -31.06
N LYS A 205 9.73 -16.92 -30.48
CA LYS A 205 8.98 -18.17 -30.47
C LYS A 205 8.41 -18.45 -29.08
N PRO A 206 7.22 -19.07 -28.98
CA PRO A 206 6.77 -19.64 -27.73
C PRO A 206 7.83 -20.59 -27.15
N GLN A 207 7.98 -20.57 -25.83
CA GLN A 207 9.01 -21.27 -25.04
C GLN A 207 10.45 -20.74 -25.19
N GLU A 208 10.65 -19.61 -25.87
CA GLU A 208 11.97 -18.99 -25.95
C GLU A 208 12.36 -18.34 -24.60
N LYS A 209 13.61 -18.52 -24.19
CA LYS A 209 14.15 -17.93 -22.96
C LYS A 209 14.63 -16.51 -23.21
N LEU A 210 14.16 -15.59 -22.37
CA LEU A 210 14.54 -14.19 -22.35
C LEU A 210 15.20 -13.84 -21.02
N LYS A 211 16.00 -12.79 -21.04
CA LYS A 211 16.57 -12.17 -19.86
C LYS A 211 15.90 -10.83 -19.66
N ILE A 212 15.28 -10.64 -18.52
CA ILE A 212 14.60 -9.40 -18.15
C ILE A 212 15.50 -8.62 -17.20
N LYS A 213 15.70 -7.34 -17.46
CA LYS A 213 16.54 -6.47 -16.64
C LYS A 213 15.92 -5.09 -16.45
N LEU A 214 16.08 -4.53 -15.26
CA LEU A 214 15.84 -3.12 -15.00
C LEU A 214 16.99 -2.28 -15.57
N MET A 215 16.72 -1.46 -16.59
CA MET A 215 17.71 -0.55 -17.17
C MET A 215 17.07 0.67 -17.83
N ASP A 216 17.90 1.66 -18.13
CA ASP A 216 17.49 2.83 -18.91
C ASP A 216 17.56 2.52 -20.41
N LEU A 217 16.54 2.91 -21.17
CA LEU A 217 16.47 2.74 -22.62
C LEU A 217 15.97 4.03 -23.29
N GLY A 218 16.87 4.73 -23.97
CA GLY A 218 16.58 6.04 -24.56
C GLY A 218 16.19 7.07 -23.49
N ASP A 219 15.01 7.68 -23.64
CA ASP A 219 14.46 8.66 -22.69
C ASP A 219 13.72 8.01 -21.50
N ARG A 220 13.64 6.67 -21.44
CA ARG A 220 12.95 5.94 -20.38
C ARG A 220 13.93 5.49 -19.30
N THR A 221 13.68 5.89 -18.06
CA THR A 221 14.48 5.50 -16.90
C THR A 221 13.87 4.32 -16.16
N ALA A 222 14.72 3.45 -15.58
CA ALA A 222 14.34 2.32 -14.73
C ALA A 222 13.20 1.45 -15.31
N THR A 223 13.34 1.05 -16.57
CA THR A 223 12.34 0.28 -17.32
C THR A 223 12.71 -1.20 -17.32
N LEU A 224 11.72 -2.08 -17.22
CA LEU A 224 11.95 -3.52 -17.42
C LEU A 224 12.08 -3.78 -18.91
N ILE A 225 13.26 -4.23 -19.32
CA ILE A 225 13.63 -4.52 -20.69
C ILE A 225 13.85 -6.02 -20.84
N ALA A 226 13.28 -6.60 -21.90
CA ALA A 226 13.52 -7.97 -22.30
C ALA A 226 14.63 -8.03 -23.36
N SER A 227 15.59 -8.92 -23.14
CA SER A 227 16.67 -9.22 -24.08
C SER A 227 16.74 -10.73 -24.34
N ASP A 228 17.19 -11.14 -25.52
CA ASP A 228 17.47 -12.54 -25.78
C ASP A 228 18.78 -13.01 -25.11
N LEU A 229 19.12 -14.29 -25.27
CA LEU A 229 20.35 -14.88 -24.72
C LEU A 229 21.64 -14.29 -25.33
N GLU A 230 21.55 -13.67 -26.50
CA GLU A 230 22.65 -12.98 -27.18
C GLU A 230 22.78 -11.51 -26.73
N GLY A 231 21.86 -11.04 -25.88
CA GLY A 231 21.83 -9.68 -25.35
C GLY A 231 21.14 -8.67 -26.27
N ARG A 232 20.42 -9.12 -27.31
CA ARG A 232 19.65 -8.26 -28.20
C ARG A 232 18.35 -7.84 -27.55
N THR A 233 18.06 -6.54 -27.54
CA THR A 233 16.85 -5.97 -26.96
C THR A 233 15.63 -6.30 -27.81
N VAL A 234 14.60 -6.86 -27.18
CA VAL A 234 13.37 -7.28 -27.85
C VAL A 234 12.19 -6.38 -27.52
N GLY A 235 12.09 -5.86 -26.29
CA GLY A 235 10.97 -5.02 -25.91
C GLY A 235 10.98 -4.57 -24.45
N SER A 236 9.89 -3.93 -24.05
CA SER A 236 9.62 -3.40 -22.72
C SER A 236 8.31 -3.96 -22.19
N PHE A 237 8.08 -3.93 -20.88
CA PHE A 237 6.84 -4.41 -20.27
C PHE A 237 5.84 -3.29 -19.99
N THR A 238 4.54 -3.58 -20.07
CA THR A 238 3.45 -2.68 -19.65
C THR A 238 3.18 -2.77 -18.15
N ASN A 239 2.66 -1.70 -17.57
CA ASN A 239 2.23 -1.72 -16.18
C ASN A 239 1.02 -2.65 -16.00
N LYS A 240 1.16 -3.66 -15.15
CA LYS A 240 0.10 -4.62 -14.81
C LYS A 240 -0.59 -4.31 -13.48
N TYR A 241 0.15 -3.79 -12.51
CA TYR A 241 -0.30 -3.64 -11.14
C TYR A 241 -0.91 -2.27 -10.85
N SER A 242 -1.60 -2.15 -9.72
CA SER A 242 -2.05 -0.86 -9.21
C SER A 242 -0.85 0.08 -9.00
N GLY A 243 -0.98 1.36 -9.34
CA GLY A 243 0.10 2.35 -9.18
C GLY A 243 0.77 2.80 -10.49
N ASN A 244 1.93 3.46 -10.36
CA ASN A 244 2.67 3.99 -11.51
C ASN A 244 3.73 3.00 -12.03
N TYR A 245 4.28 3.27 -13.21
CA TYR A 245 5.24 2.35 -13.84
C TYR A 245 6.50 2.11 -12.99
N SER A 246 6.99 3.12 -12.25
CA SER A 246 8.14 2.97 -11.36
C SER A 246 7.81 2.07 -10.16
N GLU A 247 6.61 2.20 -9.60
CA GLU A 247 6.14 1.32 -8.53
C GLU A 247 5.99 -0.12 -9.02
N PHE A 248 5.49 -0.31 -10.25
CA PHE A 248 5.43 -1.62 -10.90
C PHE A 248 6.81 -2.24 -11.09
N THR A 249 7.78 -1.52 -11.67
CA THR A 249 9.12 -2.09 -11.91
C THR A 249 9.83 -2.42 -10.60
N MET A 250 9.70 -1.56 -9.58
CA MET A 250 10.20 -1.83 -8.24
C MET A 250 9.49 -3.02 -7.57
N ALA A 251 8.18 -3.16 -7.75
CA ALA A 251 7.40 -4.27 -7.21
C ALA A 251 7.83 -5.61 -7.80
N VAL A 252 7.96 -5.69 -9.12
CA VAL A 252 8.45 -6.90 -9.81
C VAL A 252 9.86 -7.25 -9.35
N CYS A 253 10.78 -6.27 -9.27
CA CYS A 253 12.16 -6.51 -8.82
C CYS A 253 12.22 -6.95 -7.35
N SER A 254 11.37 -6.37 -6.49
CA SER A 254 11.26 -6.74 -5.08
C SER A 254 10.73 -8.16 -4.91
N ALA A 255 9.68 -8.53 -5.66
CA ALA A 255 9.12 -9.88 -5.63
C ALA A 255 10.09 -10.94 -6.17
N MET A 256 10.86 -10.60 -7.21
CA MET A 256 11.89 -11.49 -7.78
C MET A 256 13.21 -11.51 -7.00
N GLU A 257 13.32 -10.67 -5.97
CA GLU A 257 14.55 -10.43 -5.19
C GLU A 257 15.77 -10.11 -6.08
N SER A 258 15.53 -9.55 -7.27
CA SER A 258 16.57 -9.27 -8.26
C SER A 258 16.14 -8.23 -9.28
N SER A 259 17.10 -7.40 -9.73
CA SER A 259 16.92 -6.46 -10.83
C SER A 259 17.17 -7.08 -12.21
N THR A 260 17.51 -8.38 -12.24
CA THR A 260 17.69 -9.16 -13.46
C THR A 260 17.16 -10.56 -13.22
N PHE A 261 16.28 -11.07 -14.07
CA PHE A 261 15.66 -12.37 -13.91
C PHE A 261 15.35 -13.01 -15.26
N ASP A 262 15.13 -14.32 -15.25
CA ASP A 262 14.84 -15.07 -16.47
C ASP A 262 13.34 -15.03 -16.79
N GLY A 263 13.01 -15.04 -18.07
CA GLY A 263 11.65 -15.09 -18.58
C GLY A 263 11.49 -16.15 -19.65
N VAL A 264 10.29 -16.70 -19.79
CA VAL A 264 9.92 -17.62 -20.88
C VAL A 264 8.76 -17.01 -21.65
N VAL A 265 8.93 -16.87 -22.97
CA VAL A 265 7.88 -16.40 -23.86
C VAL A 265 6.76 -17.43 -23.89
N MET A 266 5.55 -17.02 -23.59
CA MET A 266 4.38 -17.90 -23.62
C MET A 266 3.59 -17.72 -24.90
N ASP A 267 3.40 -16.46 -25.30
CA ASP A 267 2.62 -16.10 -26.46
C ASP A 267 3.18 -14.83 -27.14
N VAL A 268 2.93 -14.69 -28.44
CA VAL A 268 3.38 -13.56 -29.25
C VAL A 268 2.27 -13.21 -30.24
N ASP A 269 1.86 -11.95 -30.26
CA ASP A 269 0.86 -11.49 -31.21
C ASP A 269 1.42 -11.53 -32.65
N GLU A 270 0.70 -12.21 -33.53
CA GLU A 270 1.06 -12.34 -34.95
C GLU A 270 0.94 -10.98 -35.68
N GLU A 271 -0.03 -10.15 -35.27
CA GLU A 271 -0.37 -8.89 -35.93
C GLU A 271 0.12 -7.64 -35.15
N LEU A 272 0.42 -6.58 -35.90
CA LEU A 272 0.71 -5.27 -35.33
C LEU A 272 -0.59 -4.59 -34.89
N ILE A 273 -0.74 -4.34 -33.60
CA ILE A 273 -1.84 -3.54 -33.08
C ILE A 273 -1.60 -2.07 -33.46
N ASN A 274 -2.57 -1.49 -34.16
CA ASN A 274 -2.51 -0.12 -34.72
C ASN A 274 -1.32 0.13 -35.66
N GLY A 275 -0.72 -0.93 -36.23
CA GLY A 275 0.41 -0.83 -37.17
C GLY A 275 1.74 -0.36 -36.56
N MET A 276 1.83 -0.22 -35.23
CA MET A 276 3.02 0.32 -34.55
C MET A 276 3.57 -0.58 -33.44
N ARG A 277 2.71 -1.40 -32.79
CA ARG A 277 3.13 -2.21 -31.64
C ARG A 277 2.84 -3.68 -31.84
N ARG A 278 3.78 -4.52 -31.39
CA ARG A 278 3.61 -5.96 -31.26
C ARG A 278 3.76 -6.36 -29.80
N TYR A 279 2.85 -7.17 -29.31
CA TYR A 279 2.81 -7.61 -27.92
C TYR A 279 3.26 -9.06 -27.79
N PHE A 280 3.74 -9.41 -26.60
CA PHE A 280 4.15 -10.77 -26.25
C PHE A 280 3.97 -10.98 -24.76
N ILE A 281 3.67 -12.20 -24.33
CA ILE A 281 3.48 -12.55 -22.92
C ILE A 281 4.70 -13.32 -22.43
N VAL A 282 5.22 -12.96 -21.26
CA VAL A 282 6.37 -13.63 -20.65
C VAL A 282 6.04 -14.07 -19.23
N HIS A 283 6.35 -15.32 -18.91
CA HIS A 283 6.42 -15.77 -17.52
C HIS A 283 7.83 -15.50 -16.99
N ALA A 284 7.95 -14.59 -16.03
CA ALA A 284 9.19 -14.27 -15.36
C ALA A 284 9.39 -15.16 -14.12
N TYR A 285 10.61 -15.64 -13.92
CA TYR A 285 10.98 -16.56 -12.84
C TYR A 285 12.17 -16.00 -12.03
N PRO A 286 12.23 -16.26 -10.71
CA PRO A 286 13.42 -15.97 -9.92
C PRO A 286 14.63 -16.75 -10.46
N ASN A 287 15.82 -16.13 -10.48
CA ASN A 287 17.05 -16.69 -11.07
C ASN A 287 17.45 -18.09 -10.55
N GLU A 288 16.98 -18.50 -9.37
CA GLU A 288 17.30 -19.82 -8.81
C GLU A 288 16.37 -20.94 -9.30
N LYS A 289 15.17 -20.63 -9.81
CA LYS A 289 14.16 -21.62 -10.21
C LYS A 289 14.12 -21.94 -11.71
N ALA A 290 14.75 -21.14 -12.56
CA ALA A 290 14.73 -21.33 -14.02
C ALA A 290 15.56 -22.53 -14.53
N LYS A 291 16.26 -23.26 -13.63
CA LYS A 291 17.05 -24.45 -13.97
C LYS A 291 16.23 -25.73 -14.06
N ASP A 292 15.03 -25.76 -13.46
CA ASP A 292 14.22 -26.98 -13.32
C ASP A 292 12.89 -26.94 -14.12
N ALA A 293 12.69 -25.92 -14.97
CA ALA A 293 11.58 -25.79 -15.92
C ALA A 293 12.09 -25.82 -17.37
#